data_AF-A0A954FGM5-F1
#
_entry.id   AF-A0A954FGM5-F1
#
_cell.length_a   1.000
_cell.length_b   1.000
_cell.length_c   1.000
_cell.angle_alpha   90.00
_cell.angle_beta   90.00
_cell.angle_gamma   90.00
#
_symmetry.space_group_name_H-M   'P 1'
#
loop_
_entity.id
_entity.type
_entity.pdbx_description
1 polymer ?
#
loop_
_entity_poly.entity_id
_entity_poly.type
_entity_poly.pdbx_seq_one_letter_code
_entity_poly.pdbx_strand_id
1 'polypeptide(L)'
;RTAEGPAPTATAADLQALKLAAQALSGQGDGWTEILQGVPDAVTATALTMPAGTDLSAVPTSQLLMPFSGTVPLVRDPENFRVLLYDDTGKFSQAFPLTGVSGLIVTWSEDLNGSNGLDAGEDFNGNGVLDLRALPVEFYTNGITNPPVVSRVVIQARRVSDFSWMLTVRRRGDGALRSADIVVRFSDGADTNNERIFPATFIRGSQFVGVKVGADGVEPKIRKGKFIFDGVNAQWYRVRNVQEKSLLSPSTSFWANYDYLLELESDAVASAGSDASDGVMDGSDMSSMAGAMFPPGIVDVYPAGYRSFPETAD
;
A
#
# COMPACT_ATOMS: atom_id res chain seq x y z
N ARG A 1 0.45 13.98 -31.03
CA ARG A 1 0.31 14.40 -29.61
C ARG A 1 0.98 15.76 -29.49
N THR A 2 0.21 16.82 -29.25
CA THR A 2 0.76 18.11 -28.83
C THR A 2 1.63 17.90 -27.60
N ALA A 3 2.75 18.61 -27.53
CA ALA A 3 3.69 18.54 -26.42
C ALA A 3 2.91 18.64 -25.09
N GLU A 4 2.89 17.55 -24.32
CA GLU A 4 2.41 17.59 -22.95
C GLU A 4 3.26 18.64 -22.24
N GLY A 5 2.60 19.66 -21.66
CA GLY A 5 3.28 20.60 -20.78
C GLY A 5 4.00 19.83 -19.66
N PRO A 6 4.95 20.47 -18.97
CA PRO A 6 5.65 19.82 -17.86
C PRO A 6 4.61 19.23 -16.91
N ALA A 7 4.74 17.93 -16.63
CA ALA A 7 3.85 17.24 -15.71
C ALA A 7 3.79 18.05 -14.40
N PRO A 8 2.60 18.35 -13.86
CA PRO A 8 2.50 19.13 -12.65
C PRO A 8 3.30 18.45 -11.54
N THR A 9 4.26 19.18 -10.96
CA THR A 9 5.09 18.67 -9.87
C THR A 9 4.20 18.49 -8.65
N ALA A 10 4.01 17.24 -8.21
CA ALA A 10 3.27 16.94 -6.99
C ALA A 10 3.87 17.70 -5.80
N THR A 11 3.01 18.35 -5.00
CA THR A 11 3.45 19.01 -3.77
C THR A 11 3.79 17.99 -2.69
N ALA A 12 4.47 18.41 -1.62
CA ALA A 12 4.73 17.53 -0.47
C ALA A 12 3.43 16.99 0.16
N ALA A 13 2.36 17.80 0.14
CA ALA A 13 1.05 17.42 0.64
C ALA A 13 0.40 16.36 -0.28
N ASP A 14 0.54 16.47 -1.60
CA ASP A 14 0.06 15.47 -2.56
C ASP A 14 0.79 14.13 -2.40
N LEU A 15 2.11 14.16 -2.17
CA LEU A 15 2.90 12.96 -1.91
C LEU A 15 2.52 12.29 -0.59
N GLN A 16 2.27 13.07 0.46
CA GLN A 16 1.78 12.56 1.75
C GLN A 16 0.38 11.97 1.62
N ALA A 17 -0.50 12.62 0.87
CA ALA A 17 -1.85 12.14 0.59
C ALA A 17 -1.83 10.79 -0.15
N LEU A 18 -1.01 10.67 -1.20
CA LEU A 18 -0.80 9.43 -1.91
C LEU A 18 -0.26 8.32 -1.00
N LYS A 19 0.72 8.65 -0.14
CA LYS A 19 1.28 7.70 0.82
C LYS A 19 0.22 7.18 1.80
N LEU A 20 -0.62 8.06 2.35
CA LEU A 20 -1.71 7.67 3.26
C LEU A 20 -2.77 6.81 2.58
N ALA A 21 -3.17 7.16 1.35
CA ALA A 21 -4.11 6.35 0.57
C ALA A 21 -3.54 4.96 0.24
N ALA A 22 -2.26 4.90 -0.13
CA ALA A 22 -1.55 3.65 -0.37
C ALA A 22 -1.46 2.80 0.92
N GLN A 23 -1.18 3.42 2.07
CA GLN A 23 -1.18 2.75 3.38
C GLN A 23 -2.57 2.21 3.76
N ALA A 24 -3.63 2.97 3.51
CA ALA A 24 -5.01 2.56 3.78
C ALA A 24 -5.39 1.30 2.99
N LEU A 25 -4.97 1.25 1.72
CA LEU A 25 -5.19 0.12 0.82
C LEU A 25 -4.30 -1.07 1.20
N SER A 26 -3.01 -0.83 1.42
CA SER A 26 -2.03 -1.88 1.71
C SER A 26 -2.23 -2.50 3.10
N GLY A 27 -2.77 -1.73 4.04
CA GLY A 27 -3.07 -2.14 5.41
C GLY A 27 -4.39 -2.89 5.55
N GLN A 28 -5.13 -3.21 4.48
CA GLN A 28 -6.38 -3.99 4.57
C GLN A 28 -6.20 -5.39 5.16
N GLY A 29 -4.96 -5.88 5.33
CA GLY A 29 -4.68 -7.02 6.21
C GLY A 29 -4.90 -6.66 7.69
N ASP A 30 -5.42 -7.59 8.49
CA ASP A 30 -5.76 -7.37 9.90
C ASP A 30 -4.54 -7.33 10.84
N GLY A 31 -3.56 -6.49 10.52
CA GLY A 31 -2.36 -6.28 11.31
C GLY A 31 -2.48 -5.03 12.17
N TRP A 32 -2.47 -5.18 13.50
CA TRP A 32 -2.46 -4.08 14.45
C TRP A 32 -1.32 -4.23 15.46
N THR A 33 -0.70 -3.11 15.82
CA THR A 33 0.33 -3.03 16.85
C THR A 33 -0.24 -2.25 18.02
N GLU A 34 -0.17 -2.84 19.21
CA GLU A 34 -0.50 -2.16 20.45
C GLU A 34 0.50 -1.03 20.70
N ILE A 35 -0.01 0.19 20.83
CA ILE A 35 0.76 1.35 21.28
C ILE A 35 0.70 1.40 22.80
N LEU A 36 -0.49 1.24 23.35
CA LEU A 36 -0.78 1.42 24.76
C LEU A 36 -1.96 0.55 25.19
N GLN A 37 -1.93 0.09 26.43
CA GLN A 37 -3.07 -0.52 27.10
C GLN A 37 -3.21 0.03 28.52
N GLY A 38 -4.44 0.04 29.03
CA GLY A 38 -4.71 0.48 30.39
C GLY A 38 -6.16 0.27 30.82
N VAL A 39 -6.47 0.75 32.02
CA VAL A 39 -7.83 0.82 32.56
C VAL A 39 -8.19 2.30 32.66
N PRO A 40 -9.29 2.78 32.06
CA PRO A 40 -9.65 4.19 32.13
C PRO A 40 -10.16 4.57 33.54
N ASP A 41 -9.88 5.80 33.96
CA ASP A 41 -10.41 6.39 35.21
C ASP A 41 -11.88 6.80 35.06
N ALA A 42 -12.28 7.21 33.86
CA ALA A 42 -13.63 7.62 33.53
C ALA A 42 -13.97 7.30 32.07
N VAL A 43 -15.23 7.05 31.79
CA VAL A 43 -15.74 6.74 30.44
C VAL A 43 -17.05 7.49 30.21
N THR A 44 -17.21 8.03 29.02
CA THR A 44 -18.44 8.63 28.50
C THR A 44 -18.88 7.87 27.24
N ALA A 45 -19.99 8.29 26.61
CA ALA A 45 -20.46 7.64 25.39
C ALA A 45 -19.49 7.73 24.20
N THR A 46 -18.59 8.73 24.19
CA THR A 46 -17.74 9.06 23.03
C THR A 46 -16.26 9.27 23.39
N ALA A 47 -15.92 9.18 24.68
CA ALA A 47 -14.59 9.44 25.19
C ALA A 47 -14.26 8.61 26.44
N LEU A 48 -12.98 8.52 26.75
CA LEU A 48 -12.49 8.05 28.05
C LEU A 48 -11.36 8.92 28.57
N THR A 49 -11.14 8.87 29.87
CA THR A 49 -10.02 9.51 30.56
C THR A 49 -9.06 8.43 31.03
N MET A 50 -7.81 8.50 30.59
CA MET A 50 -6.74 7.61 31.03
C MET A 50 -6.25 7.98 32.43
N PRO A 51 -5.67 7.03 33.20
CA PRO A 51 -5.14 7.29 34.52
C PRO A 51 -4.07 8.38 34.54
N ALA A 52 -4.01 9.12 35.64
CA ALA A 52 -2.93 10.06 35.89
C ALA A 52 -1.55 9.38 35.75
N GLY A 53 -0.65 9.99 34.98
CA GLY A 53 0.67 9.43 34.68
C GLY A 53 0.73 8.55 33.44
N THR A 54 -0.40 8.29 32.77
CA THR A 54 -0.39 7.69 31.43
C THR A 54 0.25 8.65 30.44
N ASP A 55 1.31 8.20 29.77
CA ASP A 55 1.96 8.98 28.71
C ASP A 55 1.24 8.76 27.37
N LEU A 56 0.47 9.76 26.94
CA LEU A 56 -0.17 9.77 25.63
C LEU A 56 0.59 10.62 24.59
N SER A 57 1.77 11.16 24.93
CA SER A 57 2.52 12.07 24.05
C SER A 57 2.99 11.41 22.75
N ALA A 58 3.18 10.09 22.77
CA ALA A 58 3.59 9.29 21.62
C ALA A 58 2.41 8.68 20.84
N VAL A 59 1.16 8.90 21.28
CA VAL A 59 -0.03 8.37 20.60
C VAL A 59 -0.39 9.28 19.43
N PRO A 60 -0.27 8.81 18.17
CA PRO A 60 -0.64 9.62 17.02
C PRO A 60 -2.15 9.73 16.91
N THR A 61 -2.64 10.86 16.38
CA THR A 61 -4.06 11.08 16.10
C THR A 61 -4.27 11.45 14.65
N SER A 62 -5.44 11.13 14.11
CA SER A 62 -5.81 11.49 12.74
C SER A 62 -5.71 13.00 12.48
N GLN A 63 -6.05 13.81 13.50
CA GLN A 63 -5.91 15.27 13.48
C GLN A 63 -4.50 15.75 13.11
N LEU A 64 -3.45 15.02 13.49
CA LEU A 64 -2.06 15.43 13.27
C LEU A 64 -1.48 14.93 11.94
N LEU A 65 -2.14 13.99 11.27
CA LEU A 65 -1.54 13.24 10.17
C LEU A 65 -2.14 13.56 8.80
N MET A 66 -3.34 14.11 8.74
CA MET A 66 -3.98 14.42 7.46
C MET A 66 -3.32 15.61 6.74
N PRO A 67 -2.94 15.46 5.47
CA PRO A 67 -2.46 16.57 4.66
C PRO A 67 -3.65 17.42 4.19
N PHE A 68 -3.49 18.74 4.26
CA PHE A 68 -4.49 19.72 3.84
C PHE A 68 -4.00 20.57 2.68
N SER A 69 -4.93 20.99 1.82
CA SER A 69 -4.75 22.10 0.87
C SER A 69 -5.66 23.24 1.31
N GLY A 70 -5.07 24.25 1.95
CA GLY A 70 -5.84 25.27 2.66
C GLY A 70 -6.61 24.67 3.82
N THR A 71 -7.94 24.75 3.79
CA THR A 71 -8.85 24.16 4.80
C THR A 71 -9.43 22.81 4.39
N VAL A 72 -9.11 22.32 3.19
CA VAL A 72 -9.70 21.08 2.65
C VAL A 72 -8.72 19.93 2.83
N PRO A 73 -9.09 18.83 3.50
CA PRO A 73 -8.25 17.65 3.58
C PRO A 73 -8.06 17.05 2.18
N LEU A 74 -6.84 16.68 1.83
CA LEU A 74 -6.51 16.12 0.52
C LEU A 74 -6.92 14.65 0.40
N VAL A 75 -7.02 13.94 1.52
CA VAL A 75 -7.48 12.57 1.63
C VAL A 75 -8.34 12.42 2.87
N ARG A 76 -9.29 11.49 2.83
CA ARG A 76 -10.05 11.08 4.01
C ARG A 76 -9.12 10.39 5.00
N ASP A 77 -9.46 10.47 6.29
CA ASP A 77 -8.73 9.75 7.33
C ASP A 77 -8.71 8.24 7.00
N PRO A 78 -7.52 7.63 6.85
CA PRO A 78 -7.40 6.20 6.64
C PRO A 78 -7.73 5.34 7.88
N GLU A 79 -8.06 5.97 9.03
CA GLU A 79 -8.33 5.32 10.32
C GLU A 79 -7.15 4.43 10.76
N ASN A 80 -5.93 4.96 10.60
CA ASN A 80 -4.69 4.24 10.90
C ASN A 80 -4.48 3.98 12.40
N PHE A 81 -5.31 4.57 13.26
CA PHE A 81 -5.27 4.39 14.69
C PHE A 81 -6.68 4.07 15.19
N ARG A 82 -6.75 3.15 16.15
CA ARG A 82 -8.02 2.74 16.73
C ARG A 82 -7.91 2.59 18.23
N VAL A 83 -9.05 2.75 18.88
CA VAL A 83 -9.26 2.41 20.29
C VAL A 83 -10.12 1.16 20.37
N LEU A 84 -9.64 0.16 21.11
CA LEU A 84 -10.36 -1.06 21.45
C LEU A 84 -10.80 -0.96 22.89
N LEU A 85 -12.10 -1.05 23.11
CA LEU A 85 -12.71 -1.01 24.43
C LEU A 85 -13.23 -2.40 24.77
N TYR A 86 -13.02 -2.83 26.00
CA TYR A 86 -13.55 -4.06 26.55
C TYR A 86 -14.53 -3.75 27.67
N ASP A 87 -15.67 -4.41 27.66
CA ASP A 87 -16.69 -4.29 28.71
C ASP A 87 -16.14 -4.67 30.09
N ASP A 88 -16.94 -4.48 31.14
CA ASP A 88 -16.54 -4.81 32.51
C ASP A 88 -16.22 -6.30 32.72
N THR A 89 -16.76 -7.18 31.88
CA THR A 89 -16.49 -8.62 31.91
C THR A 89 -15.29 -9.04 31.04
N GLY A 90 -14.82 -8.17 30.15
CA GLY A 90 -13.81 -8.46 29.13
C GLY A 90 -14.30 -9.39 27.99
N LYS A 91 -15.58 -9.75 27.94
CA LYS A 91 -16.15 -10.66 26.94
C LYS A 91 -16.58 -9.94 25.67
N PHE A 92 -16.99 -8.69 25.80
CA PHE A 92 -17.40 -7.86 24.68
C PHE A 92 -16.31 -6.84 24.39
N SER A 93 -15.99 -6.67 23.11
CA SER A 93 -15.04 -5.64 22.69
C SER A 93 -15.54 -4.91 21.47
N GLN A 94 -15.33 -3.60 21.44
CA GLN A 94 -15.66 -2.75 20.29
C GLN A 94 -14.42 -1.97 19.87
N ALA A 95 -14.18 -1.92 18.57
CA ALA A 95 -13.15 -1.08 17.97
C ALA A 95 -13.79 0.19 17.39
N PHE A 96 -13.14 1.32 17.63
CA PHE A 96 -13.49 2.62 17.06
C PHE A 96 -12.24 3.32 16.52
N PRO A 97 -12.35 4.20 15.52
CA PRO A 97 -11.24 5.05 15.11
C PRO A 97 -10.80 5.96 16.26
N LEU A 98 -9.50 6.24 16.36
CA LEU A 98 -8.97 7.21 17.32
C LEU A 98 -9.03 8.62 16.71
N THR A 99 -10.08 9.38 17.04
CA THR A 99 -10.31 10.71 16.44
C THR A 99 -9.48 11.81 17.10
N GLY A 100 -9.21 11.69 18.41
CA GLY A 100 -8.44 12.72 19.12
C GLY A 100 -7.88 12.29 20.46
N VAL A 101 -6.80 12.97 20.87
CA VAL A 101 -6.15 12.86 22.17
C VAL A 101 -5.90 14.27 22.69
N SER A 102 -6.42 14.59 23.87
CA SER A 102 -6.24 15.90 24.53
C SER A 102 -5.93 15.70 26.02
N GLY A 103 -4.67 15.91 26.41
CA GLY A 103 -4.21 15.58 27.75
C GLY A 103 -4.30 14.07 28.01
N LEU A 104 -5.19 13.67 28.92
CA LEU A 104 -5.48 12.26 29.23
C LEU A 104 -6.78 11.75 28.57
N ILE A 105 -7.47 12.62 27.81
CA ILE A 105 -8.75 12.30 27.20
C ILE A 105 -8.50 11.69 25.82
N VAL A 106 -9.10 10.54 25.57
CA VAL A 106 -9.10 9.82 24.30
C VAL A 106 -10.52 9.85 23.75
N THR A 107 -10.67 10.26 22.49
CA THR A 107 -11.97 10.41 21.81
C THR A 107 -12.03 9.55 20.55
N TRP A 108 -13.21 9.03 20.23
CA TRP A 108 -13.45 8.21 19.02
C TRP A 108 -14.69 8.63 18.21
N SER A 109 -15.33 9.72 18.63
CA SER A 109 -16.41 10.37 17.91
C SER A 109 -15.90 11.69 17.34
N GLU A 110 -16.55 12.16 16.27
CA GLU A 110 -16.33 13.50 15.74
C GLU A 110 -17.08 14.56 16.56
N ASP A 111 -18.15 14.19 17.26
CA ASP A 111 -18.90 15.06 18.18
C ASP A 111 -18.14 15.29 19.49
N LEU A 112 -17.21 16.23 19.50
CA LEU A 112 -16.33 16.50 20.63
C LEU A 112 -17.03 17.28 21.74
N ASN A 113 -18.02 18.08 21.39
CA ASN A 113 -18.73 18.95 22.33
C ASN A 113 -20.15 18.46 22.69
N GLY A 114 -20.63 17.38 22.08
CA GLY A 114 -21.93 16.77 22.37
C GLY A 114 -23.11 17.56 21.81
N SER A 115 -22.90 18.40 20.80
CA SER A 115 -23.95 19.24 20.21
C SER A 115 -24.83 18.49 19.21
N ASN A 116 -24.41 17.28 18.78
CA ASN A 116 -24.99 16.54 17.65
C ASN A 116 -24.99 17.33 16.32
N GLY A 117 -24.13 18.35 16.19
CA GLY A 117 -23.90 19.10 14.95
C GLY A 117 -22.44 18.96 14.52
N LEU A 118 -22.17 19.11 13.22
CA LEU A 118 -20.79 19.15 12.72
C LEU A 118 -20.22 20.55 12.92
N ASP A 119 -19.38 20.73 13.94
CA ASP A 119 -18.72 22.01 14.20
C ASP A 119 -17.35 22.13 13.50
N ALA A 120 -16.83 23.37 13.47
CA ALA A 120 -15.52 23.64 12.91
C ALA A 120 -14.43 22.88 13.69
N GLY A 121 -13.75 21.96 13.00
CA GLY A 121 -12.70 21.12 13.59
C GLY A 121 -13.16 19.74 14.04
N GLU A 122 -14.43 19.37 13.81
CA GLU A 122 -14.98 18.05 14.14
C GLU A 122 -15.03 17.09 12.93
N ASP A 123 -14.98 17.59 11.69
CA ASP A 123 -14.90 16.77 10.46
C ASP A 123 -13.49 16.18 10.27
N PHE A 124 -13.14 15.22 11.12
CA PHE A 124 -11.81 14.63 11.17
C PHE A 124 -11.50 13.73 9.97
N ASN A 125 -12.50 13.26 9.22
CA ASN A 125 -12.25 12.50 8.00
C ASN A 125 -12.57 13.27 6.71
N GLY A 126 -13.02 14.52 6.80
CA GLY A 126 -13.27 15.40 5.66
C GLY A 126 -14.44 14.98 4.78
N ASN A 127 -15.39 14.22 5.33
CA ASN A 127 -16.54 13.71 4.58
C ASN A 127 -17.75 14.66 4.60
N GLY A 128 -17.69 15.73 5.42
CA GLY A 128 -18.76 16.73 5.58
C GLY A 128 -19.96 16.23 6.41
N VAL A 129 -19.80 15.16 7.16
CA VAL A 129 -20.83 14.50 7.98
C VAL A 129 -20.24 14.23 9.36
N LEU A 130 -21.02 14.51 10.40
CA LEU A 130 -20.66 14.16 11.77
C LEU A 130 -20.73 12.65 11.99
N ASP A 131 -19.60 12.01 12.23
CA ASP A 131 -19.56 10.60 12.61
C ASP A 131 -19.75 10.42 14.13
N LEU A 132 -21.02 10.31 14.54
CA LEU A 132 -21.38 9.99 15.92
C LEU A 132 -21.17 8.49 16.21
N ARG A 133 -20.21 8.18 17.08
CA ARG A 133 -19.87 6.80 17.48
C ARG A 133 -20.07 6.59 18.98
N ALA A 134 -21.31 6.29 19.37
CA ALA A 134 -21.65 6.02 20.77
C ALA A 134 -21.24 4.59 21.21
N LEU A 135 -20.98 4.42 22.51
CA LEU A 135 -20.78 3.10 23.10
C LEU A 135 -22.04 2.21 22.97
N PRO A 136 -21.86 0.92 22.62
CA PRO A 136 -22.92 -0.08 22.71
C PRO A 136 -23.45 -0.24 24.14
N VAL A 137 -24.69 -0.73 24.26
CA VAL A 137 -25.40 -0.90 25.54
C VAL A 137 -24.67 -1.87 26.49
N GLU A 138 -23.86 -2.77 25.94
CA GLU A 138 -23.04 -3.75 26.65
C GLU A 138 -22.01 -3.10 27.59
N PHE A 139 -21.62 -1.85 27.33
CA PHE A 139 -20.74 -1.08 28.22
C PHE A 139 -21.48 -0.42 29.39
N TYR A 140 -22.80 -0.58 29.48
CA TYR A 140 -23.63 0.00 30.54
C TYR A 140 -24.10 -1.11 31.47
N THR A 141 -23.68 -1.05 32.73
CA THR A 141 -24.14 -2.01 33.74
C THR A 141 -25.67 -1.94 33.88
N ASN A 142 -26.35 -3.09 33.80
CA ASN A 142 -27.82 -3.19 33.78
C ASN A 142 -28.52 -2.36 32.68
N GLY A 143 -27.82 -2.02 31.58
CA GLY A 143 -28.38 -1.30 30.43
C GLY A 143 -28.80 0.15 30.71
N ILE A 144 -28.50 0.71 31.90
CA ILE A 144 -29.01 2.02 32.35
C ILE A 144 -27.97 2.83 33.16
N THR A 145 -26.94 2.23 33.79
CA THR A 145 -26.02 3.02 34.63
C THR A 145 -25.16 3.96 33.81
N ASN A 146 -25.27 5.25 34.13
CA ASN A 146 -24.37 6.31 33.71
C ASN A 146 -23.47 6.63 34.93
N PRO A 147 -22.15 6.43 34.87
CA PRO A 147 -21.33 6.27 33.66
C PRO A 147 -21.20 4.81 33.15
N PRO A 148 -20.88 4.62 31.86
CA PRO A 148 -20.47 3.33 31.29
C PRO A 148 -19.20 2.79 31.97
N VAL A 149 -18.99 1.48 31.90
CA VAL A 149 -17.85 0.78 32.50
C VAL A 149 -17.04 0.07 31.43
N VAL A 150 -15.75 0.38 31.38
CA VAL A 150 -14.75 -0.26 30.51
C VAL A 150 -13.67 -0.83 31.40
N SER A 151 -13.43 -2.14 31.34
CA SER A 151 -12.38 -2.78 32.15
C SER A 151 -10.99 -2.63 31.55
N ARG A 152 -10.91 -2.48 30.23
CA ARG A 152 -9.66 -2.37 29.50
C ARG A 152 -9.82 -1.54 28.23
N VAL A 153 -8.86 -0.67 27.99
CA VAL A 153 -8.67 0.01 26.72
C VAL A 153 -7.34 -0.40 26.11
N VAL A 154 -7.32 -0.58 24.79
CA VAL A 154 -6.11 -0.81 24.00
C VAL A 154 -6.10 0.19 22.85
N ILE A 155 -5.05 1.00 22.74
CA ILE A 155 -4.81 1.89 21.61
C ILE A 155 -3.87 1.17 20.66
N GLN A 156 -4.25 1.11 19.39
CA GLN A 156 -3.49 0.39 18.37
C GLN A 156 -3.20 1.26 17.15
N ALA A 157 -2.00 1.11 16.62
CA ALA A 157 -1.65 1.59 15.29
C ALA A 157 -1.83 0.45 14.29
N ARG A 158 -2.32 0.79 13.11
CA ARG A 158 -2.34 -0.14 11.98
C ARG A 158 -0.90 -0.53 11.64
N ARG A 159 -0.63 -1.82 11.45
CA ARG A 159 0.68 -2.28 11.01
C ARG A 159 0.91 -1.78 9.59
N VAL A 160 1.96 -0.99 9.44
CA VAL A 160 2.46 -0.51 8.14
C VAL A 160 3.35 -1.55 7.45
N SER A 161 3.79 -2.58 8.18
CA SER A 161 4.59 -3.66 7.63
C SER A 161 4.29 -4.98 8.33
N ASP A 162 3.53 -5.83 7.64
CA ASP A 162 3.72 -7.28 7.73
C ASP A 162 3.59 -7.80 6.31
N PHE A 163 2.40 -7.70 5.72
CA PHE A 163 2.21 -8.05 4.32
C PHE A 163 1.21 -7.10 3.67
N SER A 164 1.60 -6.53 2.54
CA SER A 164 0.68 -5.89 1.60
C SER A 164 0.48 -6.79 0.41
N TRP A 165 -0.64 -6.63 -0.29
CA TRP A 165 -0.89 -7.37 -1.52
C TRP A 165 -1.23 -6.40 -2.65
N MET A 166 -0.84 -6.79 -3.86
CA MET A 166 -1.16 -6.06 -5.09
C MET A 166 -1.78 -7.01 -6.08
N LEU A 167 -2.85 -6.57 -6.75
CA LEU A 167 -3.46 -7.29 -7.85
C LEU A 167 -2.89 -6.80 -9.16
N THR A 168 -2.23 -7.69 -9.89
CA THR A 168 -1.88 -7.46 -11.30
C THR A 168 -2.98 -8.07 -12.15
N VAL A 169 -3.73 -7.24 -12.88
CA VAL A 169 -4.85 -7.68 -13.70
C VAL A 169 -4.52 -7.56 -15.18
N ARG A 170 -4.60 -8.67 -15.91
CA ARG A 170 -4.44 -8.71 -17.36
C ARG A 170 -5.80 -8.73 -18.05
N ARG A 171 -6.04 -7.75 -18.93
CA ARG A 171 -7.28 -7.58 -19.70
C ARG A 171 -7.01 -7.71 -21.20
N ARG A 172 -8.01 -8.15 -21.97
CA ARG A 172 -7.96 -8.09 -23.44
C ARG A 172 -8.34 -6.68 -23.92
N GLY A 173 -8.09 -6.39 -25.20
CA GLY A 173 -8.49 -5.11 -25.84
C GLY A 173 -9.99 -4.81 -25.78
N ASP A 174 -10.83 -5.80 -25.46
CA ASP A 174 -12.28 -5.65 -25.19
C ASP A 174 -12.59 -5.26 -23.73
N GLY A 175 -11.57 -5.15 -22.87
CA GLY A 175 -11.70 -4.81 -21.45
C GLY A 175 -12.01 -5.99 -20.52
N ALA A 176 -12.23 -7.21 -21.04
CA ALA A 176 -12.53 -8.37 -20.23
C ALA A 176 -11.29 -8.88 -19.46
N LEU A 177 -11.47 -9.24 -18.19
CA LEU A 177 -10.43 -9.83 -17.33
C LEU A 177 -10.11 -11.25 -17.77
N ARG A 178 -8.83 -11.53 -18.09
CA ARG A 178 -8.38 -12.87 -18.49
C ARG A 178 -7.68 -13.62 -17.37
N SER A 179 -6.86 -12.91 -16.60
CA SER A 179 -6.14 -13.47 -15.46
C SER A 179 -5.76 -12.37 -14.48
N ALA A 180 -5.57 -12.76 -13.22
CA ALA A 180 -5.00 -11.89 -12.20
C ALA A 180 -3.91 -12.63 -11.43
N ASP A 181 -2.90 -11.89 -11.00
CA ASP A 181 -1.91 -12.37 -10.03
C ASP A 181 -2.09 -11.58 -8.74
N ILE A 182 -1.99 -12.28 -7.61
CA ILE A 182 -1.93 -11.70 -6.27
C ILE A 182 -0.46 -11.70 -5.86
N VAL A 183 0.12 -10.51 -5.75
CA VAL A 183 1.51 -10.31 -5.37
C VAL A 183 1.56 -9.97 -3.90
N VAL A 184 2.24 -10.78 -3.09
CA VAL A 184 2.42 -10.53 -1.66
C VAL A 184 3.76 -9.86 -1.42
N ARG A 185 3.77 -8.76 -0.67
CA ARG A 185 4.95 -7.94 -0.37
C ARG A 185 5.11 -7.78 1.14
N PHE A 186 6.34 -7.92 1.62
CA PHE A 186 6.79 -7.65 2.99
C PHE A 186 7.73 -6.43 2.96
N SER A 187 7.26 -5.27 3.42
CA SER A 187 8.00 -4.02 3.75
C SER A 187 7.03 -2.82 3.82
N ASP A 188 7.55 -1.62 4.14
CA ASP A 188 6.85 -0.34 4.41
C ASP A 188 6.01 0.29 3.26
N GLY A 189 5.29 -0.53 2.49
CA GLY A 189 4.37 -0.07 1.44
C GLY A 189 4.99 0.18 0.07
N ALA A 190 4.25 0.87 -0.81
CA ALA A 190 4.66 1.22 -2.16
C ALA A 190 5.44 2.56 -2.15
N ASP A 191 6.66 2.55 -2.69
CA ASP A 191 7.49 3.74 -2.97
C ASP A 191 7.49 3.93 -4.48
N THR A 192 7.35 5.17 -4.97
CA THR A 192 7.41 5.48 -6.41
C THR A 192 8.72 5.01 -7.05
N ASN A 193 9.82 4.97 -6.29
CA ASN A 193 11.10 4.43 -6.76
C ASN A 193 11.06 2.90 -6.93
N ASN A 194 10.19 2.21 -6.22
CA ASN A 194 9.99 0.76 -6.35
C ASN A 194 9.14 0.40 -7.58
N GLU A 195 8.42 1.35 -8.14
CA GLU A 195 7.59 1.17 -9.35
C GLU A 195 8.27 1.63 -10.64
N ARG A 196 9.55 1.97 -10.52
CA ARG A 196 10.37 2.42 -11.64
C ARG A 196 10.56 1.31 -12.68
N ILE A 197 10.36 1.69 -13.95
CA ILE A 197 10.62 0.85 -15.13
C ILE A 197 12.08 1.02 -15.58
N PHE A 198 12.76 -0.09 -15.82
CA PHE A 198 14.09 -0.17 -16.40
C PHE A 198 14.01 -0.76 -17.80
N PRO A 199 14.83 -0.29 -18.76
CA PRO A 199 14.89 -0.92 -20.08
C PRO A 199 15.29 -2.40 -19.96
N ALA A 200 14.50 -3.28 -20.53
CA ALA A 200 14.74 -4.72 -20.44
C ALA A 200 14.17 -5.47 -21.65
N THR A 201 14.91 -6.47 -22.13
CA THR A 201 14.52 -7.32 -23.24
C THR A 201 14.34 -8.75 -22.76
N PHE A 202 13.13 -9.28 -22.92
CA PHE A 202 12.78 -10.65 -22.59
C PHE A 202 12.82 -11.49 -23.87
N ILE A 203 13.58 -12.58 -23.89
CA ILE A 203 13.56 -13.48 -25.05
C ILE A 203 12.33 -14.38 -24.94
N ARG A 204 11.45 -14.33 -25.95
CA ARG A 204 10.26 -15.18 -26.01
C ARG A 204 10.62 -16.67 -25.93
N GLY A 205 9.90 -17.41 -25.08
CA GLY A 205 10.08 -18.87 -24.95
C GLY A 205 11.45 -19.25 -24.38
N SER A 206 12.12 -18.31 -23.71
CA SER A 206 13.42 -18.48 -23.09
C SER A 206 13.38 -17.96 -21.66
N GLN A 207 14.31 -18.42 -20.85
CA GLN A 207 14.47 -17.99 -19.46
C GLN A 207 15.36 -16.76 -19.32
N PHE A 208 15.84 -16.17 -20.42
CA PHE A 208 16.83 -15.09 -20.36
C PHE A 208 16.21 -13.71 -20.53
N VAL A 209 16.66 -12.76 -19.69
CA VAL A 209 16.30 -11.34 -19.78
C VAL A 209 17.56 -10.47 -19.70
N GLY A 210 17.72 -9.57 -20.67
CA GLY A 210 18.75 -8.53 -20.65
C GLY A 210 18.19 -7.26 -20.01
N VAL A 211 18.91 -6.65 -19.07
CA VAL A 211 18.46 -5.43 -18.37
C VAL A 211 19.55 -4.37 -18.44
N LYS A 212 19.15 -3.12 -18.64
CA LYS A 212 20.05 -1.96 -18.63
C LYS A 212 19.75 -1.04 -17.46
N VAL A 213 20.80 -0.38 -16.96
CA VAL A 213 20.70 0.69 -15.98
C VAL A 213 19.86 1.85 -16.54
N GLY A 214 19.16 2.57 -15.67
CA GLY A 214 18.39 3.74 -16.06
C GLY A 214 19.26 4.82 -16.71
N ALA A 215 18.68 5.64 -17.59
CA ALA A 215 19.40 6.72 -18.28
C ALA A 215 20.01 7.78 -17.33
N ASP A 216 19.51 7.86 -16.10
CA ASP A 216 19.98 8.71 -15.00
C ASP A 216 21.05 8.02 -14.12
N GLY A 217 21.50 6.82 -14.48
CA GLY A 217 22.50 6.06 -13.74
C GLY A 217 21.98 5.30 -12.51
N VAL A 218 20.67 5.32 -12.25
CA VAL A 218 20.10 4.54 -11.14
C VAL A 218 20.04 3.07 -11.51
N GLU A 219 20.58 2.24 -10.61
CA GLU A 219 20.61 0.79 -10.79
C GLU A 219 19.30 0.10 -10.37
N PRO A 220 18.88 -0.96 -11.08
CA PRO A 220 17.76 -1.80 -10.68
C PRO A 220 18.10 -2.63 -9.44
N LYS A 221 17.14 -2.79 -8.52
CA LYS A 221 17.29 -3.59 -7.28
C LYS A 221 17.19 -5.11 -7.53
N ILE A 222 18.01 -5.64 -8.44
CA ILE A 222 17.96 -7.03 -8.89
C ILE A 222 18.59 -7.96 -7.84
N ARG A 223 17.94 -9.09 -7.53
CA ARG A 223 18.51 -10.13 -6.66
C ARG A 223 18.03 -11.53 -7.08
N LYS A 224 18.92 -12.52 -6.93
CA LYS A 224 18.57 -13.94 -7.04
C LYS A 224 17.49 -14.32 -6.02
N GLY A 225 16.52 -15.12 -6.46
CA GLY A 225 15.36 -15.56 -5.66
C GLY A 225 14.27 -14.50 -5.51
N LYS A 226 14.44 -13.29 -6.08
CA LYS A 226 13.43 -12.23 -6.10
C LYS A 226 12.69 -12.20 -7.43
N PHE A 227 11.74 -11.28 -7.56
CA PHE A 227 10.86 -11.22 -8.71
C PHE A 227 11.20 -10.04 -9.63
N ILE A 228 10.96 -10.25 -10.91
CA ILE A 228 10.95 -9.23 -11.96
C ILE A 228 9.53 -9.14 -12.52
N PHE A 229 9.06 -7.93 -12.76
CA PHE A 229 7.80 -7.66 -13.43
C PHE A 229 8.05 -7.22 -14.87
N ASP A 230 7.47 -7.92 -15.83
CA ASP A 230 7.40 -7.49 -17.23
C ASP A 230 6.29 -6.45 -17.36
N GLY A 231 6.69 -5.19 -17.62
CA GLY A 231 5.77 -4.07 -17.75
C GLY A 231 4.89 -4.12 -19.01
N VAL A 232 5.28 -4.89 -20.03
CA VAL A 232 4.51 -5.02 -21.28
C VAL A 232 3.35 -5.98 -21.11
N ASN A 233 3.62 -7.15 -20.54
CA ASN A 233 2.63 -8.23 -20.43
C ASN A 233 1.97 -8.28 -19.06
N ALA A 234 2.40 -7.39 -18.15
CA ALA A 234 1.99 -7.36 -16.77
C ALA A 234 2.12 -8.75 -16.13
N GLN A 235 3.31 -9.33 -16.19
CA GLN A 235 3.58 -10.68 -15.72
C GLN A 235 4.80 -10.74 -14.80
N TRP A 236 4.72 -11.62 -13.80
CA TRP A 236 5.77 -11.82 -12.81
C TRP A 236 6.60 -13.05 -13.14
N TYR A 237 7.91 -12.91 -12.97
CA TYR A 237 8.84 -14.02 -13.07
C TYR A 237 9.77 -14.03 -11.86
N ARG A 238 10.14 -15.23 -11.41
CA ARG A 238 11.14 -15.39 -10.36
C ARG A 238 12.53 -15.46 -10.99
N VAL A 239 13.46 -14.68 -10.45
CA VAL A 239 14.86 -14.63 -10.90
C VAL A 239 15.63 -15.77 -10.25
N ARG A 240 16.11 -16.70 -11.06
CA ARG A 240 16.94 -17.84 -10.65
C ARG A 240 18.42 -17.48 -10.55
N ASN A 241 18.90 -16.62 -11.45
CA ASN A 241 20.30 -16.21 -11.49
C ASN A 241 20.46 -14.79 -12.01
N VAL A 242 21.57 -14.14 -11.63
CA VAL A 242 21.94 -12.78 -12.05
C VAL A 242 23.40 -12.80 -12.45
N GLN A 243 23.71 -12.28 -13.63
CA GLN A 243 25.06 -12.00 -14.08
C GLN A 243 25.18 -10.51 -14.36
N GLU A 244 26.22 -9.90 -13.81
CA GLU A 244 26.52 -8.48 -13.99
C GLU A 244 27.61 -8.31 -15.03
N LYS A 245 27.54 -7.22 -15.79
CA LYS A 245 28.55 -6.86 -16.77
C LYS A 245 29.91 -6.70 -16.08
N SER A 246 30.90 -7.48 -16.54
CA SER A 246 32.28 -7.28 -16.12
C SER A 246 32.81 -5.95 -16.65
N LEU A 247 33.65 -5.28 -15.86
CA LEU A 247 34.39 -4.09 -16.27
C LEU A 247 35.32 -4.35 -17.47
N LEU A 248 35.65 -5.61 -17.75
CA LEU A 248 36.51 -6.03 -18.85
C LEU A 248 35.72 -6.61 -20.04
N SER A 249 34.38 -6.57 -20.01
CA SER A 249 33.57 -7.11 -21.09
C SER A 249 33.76 -6.31 -22.39
N PRO A 250 33.96 -6.98 -23.54
CA PRO A 250 34.13 -6.31 -24.82
C PRO A 250 32.85 -5.59 -25.26
N SER A 251 33.03 -4.39 -25.82
CA SER A 251 31.97 -3.47 -26.25
C SER A 251 31.21 -3.90 -27.52
N THR A 252 31.47 -5.10 -28.04
CA THR A 252 30.90 -5.63 -29.29
C THR A 252 30.05 -6.90 -29.07
N SER A 253 29.46 -7.05 -27.88
CA SER A 253 28.67 -8.23 -27.48
C SER A 253 27.34 -7.83 -26.84
N PHE A 254 26.56 -8.79 -26.33
CA PHE A 254 25.41 -8.58 -25.44
C PHE A 254 25.63 -7.43 -24.42
N TRP A 255 26.83 -7.39 -23.82
CA TRP A 255 27.23 -6.38 -22.83
C TRP A 255 27.40 -4.97 -23.38
N ALA A 256 27.34 -4.76 -24.70
CA ALA A 256 27.27 -3.43 -25.29
C ALA A 256 25.93 -2.74 -24.98
N ASN A 257 24.87 -3.53 -24.85
CA ASN A 257 23.50 -3.04 -24.76
C ASN A 257 22.89 -3.24 -23.37
N TYR A 258 23.36 -4.24 -22.61
CA TYR A 258 22.84 -4.59 -21.30
C TYR A 258 23.93 -4.56 -20.23
N ASP A 259 23.50 -4.30 -19.00
CA ASP A 259 24.34 -4.28 -17.80
C ASP A 259 24.13 -5.54 -16.95
N TYR A 260 22.97 -6.20 -17.09
CA TYR A 260 22.64 -7.44 -16.40
C TYR A 260 22.05 -8.47 -17.36
N LEU A 261 22.40 -9.74 -17.15
CA LEU A 261 21.71 -10.90 -17.72
C LEU A 261 21.05 -11.69 -16.59
N LEU A 262 19.74 -11.87 -16.69
CA LEU A 262 18.95 -12.63 -15.73
C LEU A 262 18.55 -13.97 -16.31
N GLU A 263 18.52 -14.99 -15.46
CA GLU A 263 17.89 -16.28 -15.74
C GLU A 263 16.62 -16.39 -14.88
N LEU A 264 15.49 -16.67 -15.51
CA LEU A 264 14.18 -16.81 -14.90
C LEU A 264 13.91 -18.27 -14.51
N GLU A 265 13.00 -18.48 -13.57
CA GLU A 265 12.54 -19.83 -13.19
C GLU A 265 11.61 -20.45 -14.25
N SER A 266 10.87 -19.62 -14.99
CA SER A 266 9.97 -20.03 -16.07
C SER A 266 10.28 -19.26 -17.35
N ASP A 267 9.91 -19.84 -18.49
CA ASP A 267 10.07 -19.18 -19.78
C ASP A 267 9.23 -17.89 -19.85
N ALA A 268 9.80 -16.86 -20.46
CA ALA A 268 9.08 -15.63 -20.74
C ALA A 268 7.98 -15.91 -21.79
N VAL A 269 6.77 -15.40 -21.55
CA VAL A 269 5.62 -15.67 -22.42
C VAL A 269 5.80 -15.08 -23.82
N ALA A 270 4.99 -15.57 -24.77
CA ALA A 270 4.91 -14.93 -26.08
C ALA A 270 4.54 -13.45 -25.93
N SER A 271 5.29 -12.56 -26.61
CA SER A 271 5.20 -11.10 -26.50
C SER A 271 5.82 -10.46 -25.25
N ALA A 272 6.48 -11.23 -24.37
CA ALA A 272 7.34 -10.72 -23.28
C ALA A 272 8.34 -9.68 -23.81
N GLY A 273 8.31 -8.44 -23.28
CA GLY A 273 9.23 -7.39 -23.71
C GLY A 273 9.16 -6.94 -25.19
N SER A 274 8.11 -7.33 -25.93
CA SER A 274 7.89 -7.00 -27.36
C SER A 274 9.15 -7.02 -28.26
N ASP A 275 10.00 -8.05 -28.16
CA ASP A 275 10.77 -8.48 -29.32
C ASP A 275 9.78 -9.11 -30.31
N ALA A 276 9.51 -8.40 -31.40
CA ALA A 276 8.69 -8.87 -32.50
C ALA A 276 9.50 -9.23 -33.75
N SER A 277 10.84 -9.20 -33.70
CA SER A 277 11.64 -9.23 -34.93
C SER A 277 12.51 -10.47 -35.11
N ASP A 278 13.27 -10.95 -34.10
CA ASP A 278 14.24 -12.02 -34.37
C ASP A 278 14.65 -12.96 -33.23
N GLY A 279 14.25 -12.73 -31.97
CA GLY A 279 14.60 -13.62 -30.86
C GLY A 279 16.01 -13.39 -30.30
N VAL A 280 16.66 -12.27 -30.59
CA VAL A 280 18.06 -11.99 -30.22
C VAL A 280 18.19 -10.80 -29.27
N MET A 281 18.99 -10.94 -28.21
CA MET A 281 19.33 -9.82 -27.32
C MET A 281 20.40 -8.90 -27.93
N ASP A 282 20.04 -8.10 -28.94
CA ASP A 282 20.98 -7.23 -29.66
C ASP A 282 20.82 -5.73 -29.37
N GLY A 283 19.83 -5.37 -28.54
CA GLY A 283 19.61 -4.00 -28.06
C GLY A 283 18.76 -3.12 -28.99
N SER A 284 18.29 -3.65 -30.12
CA SER A 284 17.36 -2.95 -31.00
C SER A 284 15.95 -2.81 -30.41
N ASP A 285 15.63 -3.59 -29.36
CA ASP A 285 14.30 -3.67 -28.72
C ASP A 285 14.10 -2.75 -27.50
N MET A 286 15.02 -1.82 -27.26
CA MET A 286 15.11 -0.99 -26.05
C MET A 286 14.14 0.20 -26.03
N SER A 287 12.85 -0.02 -26.27
CA SER A 287 11.84 1.06 -26.19
C SER A 287 11.37 1.28 -24.74
N SER A 288 11.07 2.53 -24.37
CA SER A 288 10.73 2.94 -22.99
C SER A 288 9.43 2.34 -22.42
N MET A 289 8.63 1.64 -23.24
CA MET A 289 7.43 0.91 -22.82
C MET A 289 7.67 -0.61 -22.74
N ALA A 290 8.82 -1.10 -23.19
CA ALA A 290 9.28 -2.49 -23.07
C ALA A 290 10.34 -2.60 -21.96
N GLY A 291 9.89 -2.49 -20.71
CA GLY A 291 10.78 -2.47 -19.57
C GLY A 291 10.32 -3.35 -18.43
N ALA A 292 11.19 -3.50 -17.44
CA ALA A 292 10.98 -4.32 -16.26
C ALA A 292 10.95 -3.49 -14.99
N MET A 293 10.14 -3.89 -14.01
CA MET A 293 10.22 -3.36 -12.64
C MET A 293 10.86 -4.39 -11.71
N PHE A 294 11.54 -3.89 -10.69
CA PHE A 294 12.18 -4.69 -9.63
C PHE A 294 11.72 -4.25 -8.23
N PRO A 295 10.45 -4.45 -7.87
CA PRO A 295 9.96 -3.99 -6.58
C PRO A 295 10.59 -4.84 -5.47
N PRO A 296 11.17 -4.22 -4.44
CA PRO A 296 11.68 -4.93 -3.28
C PRO A 296 10.52 -5.51 -2.46
N GLY A 297 10.85 -6.39 -1.52
CA GLY A 297 9.88 -6.90 -0.54
C GLY A 297 8.91 -7.94 -1.09
N ILE A 298 8.87 -8.25 -2.39
CA ILE A 298 8.02 -9.33 -2.89
C ILE A 298 8.44 -10.67 -2.27
N VAL A 299 7.48 -11.30 -1.61
CA VAL A 299 7.61 -12.59 -0.93
C VAL A 299 7.25 -13.70 -1.92
N ASP A 300 6.07 -13.57 -2.52
CA ASP A 300 5.56 -14.55 -3.46
C ASP A 300 4.51 -13.95 -4.40
N VAL A 301 4.22 -14.66 -5.49
CA VAL A 301 3.21 -14.29 -6.47
C VAL A 301 2.30 -15.49 -6.73
N TYR A 302 1.01 -15.31 -6.43
CA TYR A 302 -0.01 -16.35 -6.59
C TYR A 302 -0.87 -16.05 -7.82
N PRO A 303 -0.85 -16.90 -8.86
CA PRO A 303 -1.79 -16.77 -9.95
C PRO A 303 -3.21 -17.10 -9.46
N ALA A 304 -4.14 -16.15 -9.58
CA ALA A 304 -5.53 -16.31 -9.14
C ALA A 304 -6.43 -17.02 -10.18
N GLY A 305 -5.80 -17.66 -11.18
CA GLY A 305 -6.46 -18.41 -12.25
C GLY A 305 -6.64 -17.64 -13.56
N TYR A 306 -7.02 -18.38 -14.61
CA TYR A 306 -7.37 -17.85 -15.92
C TYR A 306 -8.83 -18.23 -16.26
N ARG A 307 -9.59 -17.30 -16.86
CA ARG A 307 -10.87 -17.64 -17.50
C ARG A 307 -10.67 -17.77 -19.01
N SER A 308 -10.86 -18.96 -19.52
CA SER A 308 -11.00 -19.21 -20.96
C SER A 308 -12.38 -18.74 -21.41
N PHE A 309 -12.44 -17.55 -22.01
CA PHE A 309 -13.60 -17.13 -22.81
C PHE A 309 -13.36 -17.50 -24.28
N PRO A 310 -14.40 -17.88 -25.02
CA PRO A 310 -14.32 -18.10 -26.47
C PRO A 310 -13.72 -16.88 -27.17
N GLU A 311 -12.97 -17.11 -28.25
CA GLU A 311 -12.23 -16.06 -28.96
C GLU A 311 -13.16 -15.05 -29.66
N THR A 312 -14.39 -15.46 -29.94
CA THR A 312 -15.48 -14.68 -30.52
C THR A 312 -16.61 -14.52 -29.52
N ALA A 313 -17.10 -13.28 -29.36
CA ALA A 313 -18.42 -13.04 -28.82
C ALA A 313 -19.42 -13.44 -29.91
N ASP A 314 -20.32 -14.37 -29.62
CA ASP A 314 -21.57 -14.48 -30.37
C ASP A 314 -22.48 -13.28 -30.05
#